data_AF-A0A1E4HD40-F1
#
_entry.id   AF-A0A1E4HD40-F1
#
_cell.length_a   1.000
_cell.length_b   1.000
_cell.length_c   1.000
_cell.angle_alpha   90.00
_cell.angle_beta   90.00
_cell.angle_gamma   90.00
#
_symmetry.space_group_name_H-M   'P 1'
#
loop_
_entity.id
_entity.type
_entity.pdbx_description
1 polymer ?
#
loop_
_entity_poly.entity_id
_entity_poly.type
_entity_poly.pdbx_seq_one_letter_code
_entity_poly.pdbx_strand_id
1 'polypeptide(L)'
;MRRAEPAADGGGAVRLAAVDAAGVDLQIVSLAPPGTHGLPAADAVARHPSRLRAMTTLPMSDPDAAVAEPERTVALPAHVGIMSYGRSGDVPLDHPANDGVLATAARLGRPIFVHPQIPAPAVREANYSGFSPIVDLALSTFGWGWHVEAGTGRHG
;
A
#
# COMPACT_ATOMS: atom_id res chain seq x y z
N MET A 1 -26.14 35.25 -2.44
CA MET A 1 -25.50 34.26 -1.54
C MET A 1 -25.89 32.85 -2.02
N ARG A 2 -24.98 32.14 -2.70
CA ARG A 2 -25.15 30.70 -2.97
C ARG A 2 -24.59 29.95 -1.77
N ARG A 3 -25.36 29.05 -1.16
CA ARG A 3 -24.82 28.08 -0.20
C ARG A 3 -23.80 27.22 -0.95
N ALA A 4 -22.60 27.07 -0.39
CA ALA A 4 -21.64 26.09 -0.87
C ALA A 4 -22.26 24.70 -0.70
N GLU A 5 -22.27 23.90 -1.77
CA GLU A 5 -22.60 22.48 -1.65
C GLU A 5 -21.54 21.78 -0.78
N PRO A 6 -21.93 20.82 0.08
CA PRO A 6 -20.95 20.04 0.81
C PRO A 6 -20.08 19.27 -0.19
N ALA A 7 -18.76 19.37 -0.04
CA ALA A 7 -17.81 18.63 -0.86
C ALA A 7 -18.16 17.13 -0.80
N ALA A 8 -18.23 16.48 -1.97
CA ALA A 8 -18.46 15.04 -2.05
C ALA A 8 -17.43 14.31 -1.18
N ASP A 9 -17.87 13.35 -0.39
CA ASP A 9 -17.12 12.69 0.68
C ASP A 9 -15.92 11.82 0.21
N GLY A 10 -15.58 11.86 -1.07
CA GLY A 10 -14.51 11.09 -1.69
C GLY A 10 -14.70 9.57 -1.61
N GLY A 11 -15.92 9.07 -1.37
CA GLY A 11 -16.22 7.65 -1.18
C GLY A 11 -16.01 7.14 0.25
N GLY A 12 -15.71 8.02 1.21
CA GLY A 12 -15.50 7.67 2.61
C GLY A 12 -16.74 7.10 3.30
N ALA A 13 -17.94 7.64 3.04
CA ALA A 13 -19.18 7.12 3.65
C ALA A 13 -19.58 5.77 3.05
N VAL A 14 -19.37 5.57 1.75
CA VAL A 14 -19.57 4.27 1.10
C VAL A 14 -18.68 3.21 1.75
N ARG A 15 -17.42 3.57 2.04
CA ARG A 15 -16.50 2.65 2.72
C ARG A 15 -16.97 2.31 4.14
N LEU A 16 -17.41 3.31 4.90
CA LEU A 16 -17.88 3.08 6.28
C LEU A 16 -19.16 2.24 6.32
N ALA A 17 -20.10 2.47 5.41
CA ALA A 17 -21.30 1.64 5.33
C ALA A 17 -20.95 0.16 5.10
N ALA A 18 -19.95 -0.13 4.27
CA ALA A 18 -19.47 -1.50 4.06
C ALA A 18 -18.77 -2.07 5.31
N VAL A 19 -17.98 -1.26 6.01
CA VAL A 19 -17.33 -1.63 7.29
C VAL A 19 -18.38 -1.95 8.35
N ASP A 20 -19.43 -1.13 8.46
CA ASP A 20 -20.56 -1.33 9.38
C ASP A 20 -21.37 -2.58 9.04
N ALA A 21 -21.73 -2.76 7.77
CA ALA A 21 -22.48 -3.92 7.31
C ALA A 21 -21.74 -5.25 7.52
N ALA A 22 -20.40 -5.22 7.47
CA ALA A 22 -19.55 -6.37 7.76
C ALA A 22 -19.30 -6.59 9.26
N GLY A 23 -19.77 -5.70 10.15
CA GLY A 23 -19.51 -5.78 11.58
C GLY A 23 -18.03 -5.54 11.95
N VAL A 24 -17.31 -4.74 11.15
CA VAL A 24 -15.89 -4.45 11.36
C VAL A 24 -15.73 -3.18 12.19
N ASP A 25 -15.06 -3.28 13.34
CA ASP A 25 -14.86 -2.13 14.25
C ASP A 25 -13.86 -1.10 13.69
N LEU A 26 -12.76 -1.58 13.13
CA LEU A 26 -11.67 -0.76 12.63
C LEU A 26 -11.13 -1.32 11.32
N GLN A 27 -10.83 -0.43 10.38
CA GLN A 27 -10.12 -0.78 9.17
C GLN A 27 -8.85 0.07 8.98
N ILE A 28 -7.74 -0.61 8.71
CA ILE A 28 -6.50 0.03 8.28
C ILE A 28 -6.52 0.11 6.75
N VAL A 29 -6.50 1.32 6.21
CA VAL A 29 -6.50 1.61 4.78
C VAL A 29 -5.06 1.64 4.29
N SER A 30 -4.84 1.00 3.15
CA SER A 30 -3.55 1.05 2.47
C SER A 30 -3.80 1.34 0.98
N LEU A 31 -2.93 2.16 0.38
CA LEU A 31 -3.08 2.60 -1.01
C LEU A 31 -2.41 1.59 -1.96
N ALA A 32 -3.19 0.67 -2.51
CA ALA A 32 -2.75 -0.26 -3.56
C ALA A 32 -2.46 0.49 -4.89
N PRO A 33 -1.78 -0.11 -5.89
CA PRO A 33 -1.40 0.59 -7.11
C PRO A 33 -2.63 1.20 -7.81
N PRO A 34 -2.51 2.43 -8.36
CA PRO A 34 -1.28 3.20 -8.52
C PRO A 34 -0.92 4.12 -7.34
N GLY A 35 -1.33 3.82 -6.09
CA GLY A 35 -0.90 4.55 -4.90
C GLY A 35 -1.69 5.85 -4.64
N THR A 36 -0.99 6.96 -4.41
CA THR A 36 -1.48 8.24 -3.83
C THR A 36 -2.42 9.07 -4.72
N HIS A 37 -2.85 8.56 -5.87
CA HIS A 37 -3.88 9.20 -6.70
C HIS A 37 -5.26 9.28 -5.99
N GLY A 38 -5.39 8.65 -4.82
CA GLY A 38 -6.49 8.84 -3.89
C GLY A 38 -6.15 9.78 -2.72
N LEU A 39 -6.17 11.10 -2.95
CA LEU A 39 -6.39 12.11 -1.91
C LEU A 39 -7.58 11.81 -0.94
N PRO A 40 -8.59 10.96 -1.24
CA PRO A 40 -9.66 10.65 -0.30
C PRO A 40 -9.28 9.85 0.95
N ALA A 41 -8.14 9.14 0.97
CA ALA A 41 -7.81 8.26 2.10
C ALA A 41 -7.41 9.05 3.37
N ALA A 42 -6.59 10.09 3.22
CA ALA A 42 -6.17 10.92 4.36
C ALA A 42 -7.37 11.68 4.96
N ASP A 43 -8.22 12.24 4.10
CA ASP A 43 -9.43 12.95 4.50
C ASP A 43 -10.45 12.03 5.18
N ALA A 44 -10.68 10.83 4.65
CA ALA A 44 -11.58 9.86 5.27
C ALA A 44 -11.06 9.41 6.64
N VAL A 45 -9.75 9.14 6.76
CA VAL A 45 -9.11 8.76 8.02
C VAL A 45 -9.19 9.89 9.05
N ALA A 46 -8.99 11.15 8.63
CA ALA A 46 -9.12 12.32 9.49
C ALA A 46 -10.57 12.55 9.97
N ARG A 47 -11.57 12.29 9.12
CA ARG A 47 -12.99 12.40 9.48
C ARG A 47 -13.47 11.27 10.40
N HIS A 48 -12.85 10.09 10.34
CA HIS A 48 -13.30 8.92 11.08
C HIS A 48 -12.16 8.20 11.85
N PRO A 49 -11.43 8.91 12.72
CA PRO A 49 -10.22 8.40 13.38
C PRO A 49 -10.52 7.41 14.52
N SER A 50 -11.76 6.98 14.74
CA SER A 50 -12.08 5.82 15.59
C SER A 50 -12.34 4.55 14.77
N ARG A 51 -12.61 4.70 13.47
CA ARG A 51 -13.03 3.61 12.57
C ARG A 51 -12.00 3.31 11.48
N LEU A 52 -11.19 4.30 11.14
CA LEU A 52 -10.19 4.20 10.07
C LEU A 52 -8.79 4.53 10.59
N ARG A 53 -7.81 3.80 10.07
CA ARG A 53 -6.36 4.06 10.20
C ARG A 53 -5.72 3.97 8.82
N ALA A 54 -4.46 4.35 8.72
CA ALA A 54 -3.71 4.35 7.47
C ALA A 54 -2.37 3.60 7.61
N MET A 55 -1.97 2.95 6.52
CA MET A 55 -0.57 2.62 6.25
C MET A 55 0.08 3.77 5.49
N THR A 56 1.26 4.20 5.93
CA THR A 56 2.10 5.16 5.22
C THR A 56 2.63 4.53 3.92
N THR A 57 2.46 5.22 2.80
CA THR A 57 3.06 4.83 1.51
C THR A 57 4.34 5.64 1.32
N LEU A 58 5.40 5.02 0.79
CA LEU A 58 6.72 5.63 0.68
C LEU A 58 7.08 5.97 -0.77
N PRO A 59 7.76 7.10 -1.02
CA PRO A 59 8.33 7.43 -2.32
C PRO A 59 9.62 6.62 -2.57
N MET A 60 9.51 5.30 -2.72
CA MET A 60 10.65 4.37 -2.80
C MET A 60 11.62 4.62 -3.97
N SER A 61 11.32 5.53 -4.90
CA SER A 61 12.24 5.99 -5.95
C SER A 61 13.25 7.04 -5.47
N ASP A 62 13.02 7.64 -4.30
CA ASP A 62 13.86 8.65 -3.66
C ASP A 62 14.23 8.14 -2.25
N PRO A 63 15.46 7.62 -2.05
CA PRO A 63 15.87 7.05 -0.77
C PRO A 63 15.76 8.01 0.41
N ASP A 64 16.10 9.28 0.21
CA ASP A 64 16.07 10.29 1.27
C ASP A 64 14.62 10.61 1.67
N ALA A 65 13.75 10.78 0.67
CA ALA A 65 12.33 11.01 0.92
C ALA A 65 11.65 9.77 1.53
N ALA A 66 12.06 8.55 1.14
CA ALA A 66 11.52 7.31 1.67
C ALA A 66 11.85 7.12 3.15
N VAL A 67 13.00 7.64 3.62
CA VAL A 67 13.38 7.66 5.04
C VAL A 67 12.69 8.80 5.80
N ALA A 68 12.51 9.96 5.18
CA ALA A 68 11.88 11.12 5.82
C ALA A 68 10.36 10.94 6.05
N GLU A 69 9.67 10.20 5.20
CA GLU A 69 8.21 10.06 5.26
C GLU A 69 7.69 9.28 6.49
N PRO A 70 8.32 8.17 6.94
CA PRO A 70 8.01 7.55 8.22
C PRO A 70 8.19 8.50 9.40
N GLU A 71 9.24 9.32 9.41
CA GLU A 71 9.47 10.32 10.46
C GLU A 71 8.39 11.40 10.49
N ARG A 72 7.94 11.84 9.32
CA ARG A 72 6.84 12.79 9.22
C ARG A 72 5.52 12.20 9.72
N THR A 73 5.26 10.94 9.37
CA THR A 73 3.97 10.28 9.66
C THR A 73 3.90 9.63 11.04
N VAL A 74 5.03 9.40 11.73
CA VAL A 74 5.02 8.80 13.07
C VAL A 74 4.25 9.65 14.08
N ALA A 75 4.28 10.98 13.93
CA ALA A 75 3.55 11.92 14.78
C ALA A 75 2.04 11.93 14.53
N LEU A 76 1.57 11.30 13.45
CA LEU A 76 0.16 11.22 13.09
C LEU A 76 -0.45 9.94 13.69
N PRO A 77 -1.35 10.02 14.69
CA PRO A 77 -1.89 8.83 15.38
C PRO A 77 -2.67 7.89 14.46
N ALA A 78 -3.14 8.40 13.32
CA ALA A 78 -3.90 7.63 12.36
C ALA A 78 -3.02 6.72 11.49
N HIS A 79 -1.71 7.03 11.36
CA HIS A 79 -0.75 6.19 10.66
C HIS A 79 -0.20 5.14 11.62
N VAL A 80 -0.42 3.86 11.29
CA VAL A 80 -0.14 2.74 12.20
C VAL A 80 0.92 1.78 11.69
N GLY A 81 1.32 1.90 10.43
CA GLY A 81 2.35 1.10 9.80
C GLY A 81 2.73 1.68 8.45
N ILE A 82 3.56 0.95 7.73
CA ILE A 82 4.04 1.29 6.39
C ILE A 82 3.51 0.22 5.43
N MET A 83 3.05 0.62 4.25
CA MET A 83 2.84 -0.31 3.15
C MET A 83 3.98 -0.17 2.15
N SER A 84 4.57 -1.30 1.79
CA SER A 84 5.53 -1.43 0.70
C SER A 84 5.13 -2.61 -0.19
N TYR A 85 5.74 -2.70 -1.37
CA TYR A 85 5.76 -3.93 -2.14
C TYR A 85 7.09 -4.66 -1.92
N GLY A 86 7.18 -5.89 -2.40
CA GLY A 86 8.42 -6.68 -2.35
C GLY A 86 9.57 -6.07 -3.18
N ARG A 87 9.28 -5.13 -4.09
CA ARG A 87 10.28 -4.37 -4.86
C ARG A 87 9.79 -2.99 -5.25
N SER A 88 10.74 -2.09 -5.55
CA SER A 88 10.50 -0.81 -6.22
C SER A 88 11.28 -0.80 -7.54
N GLY A 89 10.58 -0.79 -8.67
CA GLY A 89 11.20 -1.05 -9.96
C GLY A 89 11.82 -2.45 -9.98
N ASP A 90 13.13 -2.53 -10.14
CA ASP A 90 13.91 -3.78 -10.08
C ASP A 90 14.62 -4.00 -8.74
N VAL A 91 14.52 -3.05 -7.79
CA VAL A 91 15.21 -3.08 -6.50
C VAL A 91 14.36 -3.82 -5.46
N PRO A 92 14.79 -4.98 -4.96
CA PRO A 92 14.10 -5.71 -3.89
C PRO A 92 14.03 -4.90 -2.59
N LEU A 93 13.00 -5.13 -1.77
CA LEU A 93 12.83 -4.44 -0.49
C LEU A 93 13.98 -4.70 0.49
N ASP A 94 14.59 -5.89 0.43
CA ASP A 94 15.73 -6.33 1.25
C ASP A 94 17.10 -5.92 0.70
N HIS A 95 17.15 -5.17 -0.41
CA HIS A 95 18.40 -4.64 -0.95
C HIS A 95 19.03 -3.60 0.00
N PRO A 96 20.37 -3.53 0.14
CA PRO A 96 21.04 -2.59 1.06
C PRO A 96 20.69 -1.10 0.86
N ALA A 97 20.29 -0.72 -0.36
CA ALA A 97 19.79 0.63 -0.65
C ALA A 97 18.54 1.02 0.18
N ASN A 98 17.82 0.03 0.70
CA ASN A 98 16.63 0.22 1.54
C ASN A 98 16.92 0.06 3.05
N ASP A 99 18.17 -0.19 3.46
CA ASP A 99 18.53 -0.39 4.88
C ASP A 99 18.09 0.80 5.74
N GLY A 100 18.23 2.02 5.24
CA GLY A 100 17.78 3.23 5.93
C GLY A 100 16.27 3.23 6.21
N VAL A 101 15.47 2.77 5.26
CA VAL A 101 14.00 2.66 5.40
C VAL A 101 13.65 1.60 6.43
N LEU A 102 14.26 0.40 6.32
CA LEU A 102 14.00 -0.71 7.23
C LEU A 102 14.44 -0.38 8.67
N ALA A 103 15.62 0.22 8.84
CA ALA A 103 16.12 0.67 10.13
C ALA A 103 15.24 1.77 10.73
N THR A 104 14.75 2.70 9.91
CA THR A 104 13.84 3.76 10.36
C THR A 104 12.49 3.19 10.81
N ALA A 105 11.89 2.29 10.03
CA ALA A 105 10.67 1.61 10.40
C ALA A 105 10.83 0.85 11.73
N ALA A 106 11.93 0.12 11.90
CA ALA A 106 12.25 -0.60 13.14
C ALA A 106 12.42 0.34 14.34
N ARG A 107 13.21 1.41 14.20
CA ARG A 107 13.42 2.41 15.27
C ARG A 107 12.12 3.09 15.68
N LEU A 108 11.23 3.38 14.73
CA LEU A 108 9.94 4.01 14.97
C LEU A 108 8.86 3.02 15.43
N GLY A 109 9.17 1.72 15.51
CA GLY A 109 8.21 0.68 15.85
C GLY A 109 7.05 0.57 14.85
N ARG A 110 7.30 0.89 13.58
CA ARG A 110 6.29 0.85 12.51
C ARG A 110 6.38 -0.47 11.74
N PRO A 111 5.34 -1.33 11.79
CA PRO A 111 5.34 -2.55 11.01
C PRO A 111 5.29 -2.24 9.52
N ILE A 112 6.00 -3.02 8.71
CA ILE A 112 5.93 -2.98 7.26
C ILE A 112 5.00 -4.10 6.80
N PHE A 113 3.90 -3.72 6.17
CA PHE A 113 3.04 -4.62 5.42
C PHE A 113 3.52 -4.70 3.98
N VAL A 114 3.93 -5.89 3.55
CA VAL A 114 4.36 -6.16 2.17
C VAL A 114 3.13 -6.57 1.34
N HIS A 115 2.61 -5.64 0.55
CA HIS A 115 1.48 -5.91 -0.33
C HIS A 115 1.93 -6.74 -1.55
N PRO A 116 1.13 -7.73 -2.00
CA PRO A 116 1.38 -8.43 -3.24
C PRO A 116 1.54 -7.51 -4.45
N GLN A 117 2.45 -7.84 -5.35
CA GLN A 117 2.62 -7.10 -6.59
C GLN A 117 2.71 -8.06 -7.75
N ILE A 118 2.37 -7.57 -8.94
CA ILE A 118 2.54 -8.35 -10.16
C ILE A 118 4.03 -8.73 -10.32
N PRO A 119 4.38 -9.99 -10.62
CA PRO A 119 5.76 -10.39 -10.83
C PRO A 119 6.45 -9.60 -11.94
N ALA A 120 7.78 -9.56 -11.92
CA ALA A 120 8.56 -8.91 -12.98
C ALA A 120 8.23 -9.49 -14.38
N PRO A 121 8.32 -8.71 -15.47
CA PRO A 121 7.95 -9.16 -16.81
C PRO A 121 8.57 -10.50 -17.22
N ALA A 122 9.86 -10.72 -16.93
CA ALA A 122 10.55 -11.97 -17.23
C ALA A 122 9.96 -13.18 -16.48
N VAL A 123 9.54 -13.01 -15.22
CA VAL A 123 8.90 -14.08 -14.43
C VAL A 123 7.52 -14.40 -15.00
N ARG A 124 6.78 -13.39 -15.45
CA ARG A 124 5.47 -13.56 -16.08
C ARG A 124 5.58 -14.30 -17.40
N GLU A 125 6.52 -13.90 -18.24
CA GLU A 125 6.74 -14.55 -19.52
C GLU A 125 7.19 -16.00 -19.35
N ALA A 126 8.02 -16.30 -18.35
CA ALA A 126 8.48 -17.66 -18.13
C ALA A 126 7.44 -18.59 -17.49
N ASN A 127 6.59 -18.07 -16.59
CA ASN A 127 5.77 -18.91 -15.71
C ASN A 127 4.25 -18.74 -15.89
N TYR A 128 3.80 -17.64 -16.49
CA TYR A 128 2.39 -17.23 -16.48
C TYR A 128 1.90 -16.73 -17.84
N SER A 129 2.61 -17.00 -18.95
CA SER A 129 2.21 -16.64 -20.31
C SER A 129 1.89 -17.86 -21.16
N GLY A 130 1.27 -17.62 -22.32
CA GLY A 130 0.98 -18.66 -23.33
C GLY A 130 -0.45 -19.19 -23.31
N PHE A 131 -1.34 -18.59 -22.51
CA PHE A 131 -2.77 -18.91 -22.50
C PHE A 131 -3.56 -17.82 -23.25
N SER A 132 -4.62 -17.31 -22.61
CA SER A 132 -5.36 -16.14 -23.04
C SER A 132 -5.01 -14.95 -22.14
N PRO A 133 -5.17 -13.71 -22.60
CA PRO A 133 -4.79 -12.52 -21.81
C PRO A 133 -5.41 -12.47 -20.40
N ILE A 134 -6.66 -12.95 -20.26
CA ILE A 134 -7.34 -12.99 -18.95
C ILE A 134 -6.79 -14.09 -18.04
N VAL A 135 -6.40 -15.24 -18.60
CA VAL A 135 -5.80 -16.35 -17.85
C VAL A 135 -4.39 -15.97 -17.42
N ASP A 136 -3.60 -15.38 -18.30
CA ASP A 136 -2.25 -14.88 -17.98
C ASP A 136 -2.31 -13.82 -16.86
N LEU A 137 -3.28 -12.88 -16.94
CA LEU A 137 -3.50 -11.90 -15.88
C LEU A 137 -3.91 -12.57 -14.57
N ALA A 138 -4.86 -13.50 -14.59
CA ALA A 138 -5.32 -14.19 -13.39
C ALA A 138 -4.17 -14.95 -12.71
N LEU A 139 -3.44 -15.76 -13.48
CA LEU A 139 -2.32 -16.56 -12.96
C LEU A 139 -1.17 -15.69 -12.45
N SER A 140 -0.84 -14.58 -13.12
CA SER A 140 0.21 -13.67 -12.66
C SER A 140 -0.22 -12.78 -11.48
N THR A 141 -1.52 -12.67 -11.19
CA THR A 141 -2.07 -11.82 -10.12
C THR A 141 -2.91 -12.64 -9.14
N PHE A 142 -4.21 -12.34 -9.00
CA PHE A 142 -5.12 -12.85 -7.98
C PHE A 142 -5.28 -14.36 -7.91
N GLY A 143 -4.88 -15.10 -8.94
CA GLY A 143 -4.88 -16.55 -8.94
C GLY A 143 -3.66 -17.16 -8.23
N TRP A 144 -2.47 -16.55 -8.36
CA TRP A 144 -1.23 -17.14 -7.83
C TRP A 144 -0.04 -16.17 -7.74
N GLY A 145 0.42 -15.66 -8.88
CA GLY A 145 1.78 -15.15 -9.07
C GLY A 145 2.20 -14.04 -8.11
N TRP A 146 1.30 -13.09 -7.81
CA TRP A 146 1.62 -11.98 -6.91
C TRP A 146 1.80 -12.40 -5.44
N HIS A 147 1.28 -13.57 -5.05
CA HIS A 147 1.41 -14.11 -3.69
C HIS A 147 2.80 -14.73 -3.54
N VAL A 148 3.27 -15.42 -4.58
CA VAL A 148 4.64 -15.94 -4.66
C VAL A 148 5.64 -14.79 -4.69
N GLU A 149 5.42 -13.78 -5.53
CA GLU A 149 6.27 -12.58 -5.61
C GLU A 149 6.41 -11.87 -4.26
N ALA A 150 5.34 -11.79 -3.46
CA ALA A 150 5.39 -11.20 -2.12
C ALA A 150 6.22 -12.04 -1.12
N GLY A 151 6.24 -13.36 -1.30
CA GLY A 151 6.96 -14.29 -0.42
C GLY A 151 8.42 -14.49 -0.81
N THR A 152 8.85 -14.07 -2.00
CA THR A 152 10.23 -14.19 -2.46
C THR A 152 11.03 -12.94 -2.11
N GLY A 153 11.77 -12.96 -1.00
CA GLY A 153 12.90 -12.05 -0.78
C GLY A 153 14.05 -12.43 -1.72
N ARG A 154 14.73 -11.45 -2.32
CA ARG A 154 15.92 -11.74 -3.13
C ARG A 154 17.13 -11.55 -2.23
N HIS A 155 17.54 -12.64 -1.58
CA HIS A 155 18.91 -12.73 -1.07
C HIS A 155 19.87 -12.65 -2.26
N GLY A 156 20.43 -11.46 -2.47
CA GLY A 156 21.62 -11.20 -3.28
C GLY A 156 22.78 -10.87 -2.36
#